data_AF-A0A1M4TXU4-F1
#
_entry.id   AF-A0A1M4TXU4-F1
#
_cell.length_a   1.000
_cell.length_b   1.000
_cell.length_c   1.000
_cell.angle_alpha   90.00
_cell.angle_beta   90.00
_cell.angle_gamma   90.00
#
_symmetry.space_group_name_H-M   'P 1'
#
loop_
_entity.id
_entity.type
_entity.pdbx_description
1 polymer ?
#
loop_
_entity_poly.entity_id
_entity_poly.type
_entity_poly.pdbx_seq_one_letter_code
_entity_poly.pdbx_strand_id
1 'polypeptide(L)'
;MSTFKYIIVGAGAAGLHLTLAMLRKNLLDDDKLLIIEPSLKKENDKTWCFWEEEQGNWNKILTKSWNKGNVTAKNEAIDFNLNQYRYKMLNSLDFYEFAKSKIELEPNIHWLKDEVEKLDELADGQVEVTTKTSTFRSQLVFDSRITRDFFKPNKYYNINQHFKGWFIETDQPFFNPDRFTMMDFSVKDGQSTSFTYVLPISTTKALIEFTYFTPHRVSDHIYDQFLNNYLKLKKIPKHKILSVEQGNIPMTNFPFDQYSTTSIIKIGTAGGWVKASTGYAFKNCERQAEHIVRQLLNGQKLTTNFPTKYNHYDKLFLDVLSNQNSFGETLFYKMYKHNKIETIFRFLDEKSTFIEDLSIVSNLTSTPFIKAFGKHILSGFKVR
;
A
#
# COMPACT_ATOMS: atom_id res chain seq x y z
N MET A 1 -12.48 -32.47 13.88
CA MET A 1 -11.86 -31.40 13.09
C MET A 1 -12.95 -30.42 12.68
N SER A 2 -12.82 -29.15 13.07
CA SER A 2 -13.85 -28.14 12.77
C SER A 2 -13.76 -27.70 11.31
N THR A 3 -14.91 -27.52 10.67
CA THR A 3 -15.02 -27.07 9.28
C THR A 3 -15.60 -25.67 9.25
N PHE A 4 -14.98 -24.81 8.44
CA PHE A 4 -15.45 -23.46 8.16
C PHE A 4 -15.74 -23.33 6.66
N LYS A 5 -16.63 -22.42 6.29
CA LYS A 5 -16.82 -22.10 4.88
C LYS A 5 -15.60 -21.35 4.34
N TYR A 6 -15.16 -20.37 5.13
CA TYR A 6 -14.06 -19.48 4.82
C TYR A 6 -13.03 -19.49 5.95
N ILE A 7 -11.75 -19.48 5.59
CA ILE A 7 -10.65 -19.19 6.52
C ILE A 7 -9.86 -18.01 5.97
N ILE A 8 -9.55 -17.02 6.81
CA ILE A 8 -8.63 -15.93 6.50
C ILE A 8 -7.37 -16.13 7.35
N VAL A 9 -6.22 -16.28 6.68
CA VAL A 9 -4.90 -16.35 7.30
C VAL A 9 -4.27 -14.98 7.26
N GLY A 10 -4.18 -14.35 8.44
CA GLY A 10 -3.66 -13.01 8.65
C GLY A 10 -4.75 -11.95 8.77
N ALA A 11 -4.74 -11.22 9.89
CA ALA A 11 -5.67 -10.12 10.19
C ALA A 11 -5.03 -8.73 9.98
N GLY A 12 -4.17 -8.63 8.96
CA GLY A 12 -3.67 -7.34 8.47
C GLY A 12 -4.71 -6.60 7.64
N ALA A 13 -4.29 -5.51 6.97
CA ALA A 13 -5.17 -4.67 6.15
C ALA A 13 -6.04 -5.47 5.18
N ALA A 14 -5.46 -6.43 4.44
CA ALA A 14 -6.18 -7.23 3.47
C ALA A 14 -7.26 -8.13 4.10
N GLY A 15 -6.92 -8.89 5.14
CA GLY A 15 -7.84 -9.81 5.80
C GLY A 15 -8.99 -9.07 6.48
N LEU A 16 -8.71 -7.92 7.12
CA LEU A 16 -9.74 -7.10 7.75
C LEU A 16 -10.63 -6.37 6.74
N HIS A 17 -10.08 -5.85 5.63
CA HIS A 17 -10.90 -5.31 4.55
C HIS A 17 -11.83 -6.37 3.98
N LEU A 18 -11.34 -7.60 3.76
CA LEU A 18 -12.14 -8.71 3.28
C LEU A 18 -13.25 -9.07 4.26
N THR A 19 -12.92 -9.22 5.53
CA THR A 19 -13.91 -9.52 6.58
C THR A 19 -14.99 -8.44 6.66
N LEU A 20 -14.59 -7.16 6.68
CA LEU A 20 -15.54 -6.06 6.70
C LEU A 20 -16.40 -5.99 5.44
N ALA A 21 -15.86 -6.33 4.28
CA ALA A 21 -16.65 -6.41 3.04
C ALA A 21 -17.66 -7.56 3.08
N MET A 22 -17.29 -8.72 3.63
CA MET A 22 -18.19 -9.87 3.83
C MET A 22 -19.36 -9.49 4.76
N LEU A 23 -19.06 -8.81 5.87
CA LEU A 23 -20.07 -8.31 6.81
C LEU A 23 -21.02 -7.29 6.18
N ARG A 24 -20.49 -6.28 5.47
CA ARG A 24 -21.33 -5.26 4.79
C ARG A 24 -22.28 -5.84 3.75
N LYS A 25 -22.03 -7.06 3.28
CA LYS A 25 -22.82 -7.73 2.25
C LYS A 25 -23.58 -8.95 2.77
N ASN A 26 -23.61 -9.17 4.08
CA ASN A 26 -24.29 -10.29 4.74
C ASN A 26 -23.88 -11.65 4.13
N LEU A 27 -22.60 -11.80 3.75
CA LEU A 27 -22.13 -13.05 3.12
C LEU A 27 -22.12 -14.24 4.10
N LEU A 28 -22.15 -13.94 5.41
CA LEU A 28 -21.89 -14.91 6.47
C LEU A 28 -23.15 -15.32 7.25
N ASP A 29 -24.36 -15.03 6.74
CA ASP A 29 -25.60 -15.32 7.46
C ASP A 29 -25.75 -16.83 7.75
N ASP A 30 -25.42 -17.69 6.78
CA ASP A 30 -25.47 -19.15 6.88
C ASP A 30 -24.08 -19.81 6.98
N ASP A 31 -23.01 -19.04 6.81
CA ASP A 31 -21.65 -19.54 6.62
C ASP A 31 -20.70 -19.05 7.73
N LYS A 32 -19.84 -19.95 8.23
CA LYS A 32 -18.85 -19.62 9.27
C LYS A 32 -17.52 -19.18 8.66
N LEU A 33 -16.96 -18.11 9.24
CA LEU A 33 -15.62 -17.60 8.95
C LEU A 33 -14.70 -17.83 10.15
N LEU A 34 -13.48 -18.30 9.89
CA LEU A 34 -12.39 -18.32 10.88
C LEU A 34 -11.26 -17.40 10.43
N ILE A 35 -10.86 -16.47 11.30
CA ILE A 35 -9.70 -15.60 11.12
C ILE A 35 -8.58 -16.15 12.01
N ILE A 36 -7.42 -16.44 11.43
CA ILE A 36 -6.25 -16.96 12.14
C ILE A 36 -5.14 -15.93 12.06
N GLU A 37 -4.70 -15.44 13.21
CA GLU A 37 -3.67 -14.41 13.32
C GLU A 37 -2.73 -14.71 14.51
N PRO A 38 -1.40 -14.79 14.31
CA PRO A 38 -0.46 -15.16 15.38
C PRO A 38 -0.43 -14.17 16.55
N SER A 39 -0.77 -12.89 16.33
CA SER A 39 -0.67 -11.87 17.36
C SER A 39 -1.81 -10.85 17.33
N LEU A 40 -2.30 -10.46 18.50
CA LEU A 40 -3.21 -9.32 18.61
C LEU A 40 -2.41 -8.03 18.43
N LYS A 41 -2.93 -7.12 17.61
CA LYS A 41 -2.35 -5.78 17.46
C LYS A 41 -2.62 -5.00 18.74
N LYS A 42 -1.56 -4.46 19.34
CA LYS A 42 -1.64 -3.66 20.58
C LYS A 42 -1.09 -2.25 20.44
N GLU A 43 -0.32 -2.01 19.40
CA GLU A 43 0.38 -0.74 19.19
C GLU A 43 0.14 -0.25 17.76
N ASN A 44 0.17 1.08 17.61
CA ASN A 44 0.19 1.68 16.29
C ASN A 44 1.60 1.58 15.71
N ASP A 45 1.79 0.64 14.80
CA ASP A 45 3.08 0.36 14.17
C ASP A 45 3.27 1.11 12.84
N LYS A 46 2.19 1.63 12.26
CA LYS A 46 2.15 2.21 10.90
C LYS A 46 1.01 3.19 10.75
N THR A 47 1.25 4.18 9.90
CA THR A 47 0.22 5.10 9.40
C THR A 47 -0.31 4.62 8.04
N TRP A 48 -1.62 4.62 7.86
CA TRP A 48 -2.23 4.45 6.54
C TRP A 48 -2.62 5.82 5.97
N CYS A 49 -2.02 6.16 4.84
CA CYS A 49 -2.42 7.31 4.06
C CYS A 49 -2.99 6.89 2.72
N PHE A 50 -4.05 7.57 2.30
CA PHE A 50 -4.75 7.31 1.04
C PHE A 50 -5.51 8.55 0.57
N TRP A 51 -5.94 8.55 -0.69
CA TRP A 51 -6.89 9.52 -1.20
C TRP A 51 -8.21 8.85 -1.55
N GLU A 52 -9.27 9.61 -1.41
CA GLU A 52 -10.60 9.28 -1.92
C GLU A 52 -11.41 10.57 -1.98
N GLU A 53 -12.64 10.49 -2.50
CA GLU A 53 -13.58 11.60 -2.39
C GLU A 53 -13.92 11.86 -0.92
N GLU A 54 -14.52 13.01 -0.64
CA GLU A 54 -14.78 13.47 0.73
C GLU A 54 -15.54 12.43 1.58
N GLN A 55 -16.52 11.75 1.00
CA GLN A 55 -17.23 10.65 1.65
C GLN A 55 -16.50 9.32 1.46
N GLY A 56 -16.39 8.55 2.54
CA GLY A 56 -15.77 7.23 2.50
C GLY A 56 -16.02 6.42 3.78
N ASN A 57 -15.74 5.11 3.69
CA ASN A 57 -16.00 4.14 4.76
C ASN A 57 -15.23 4.43 6.06
N TRP A 58 -14.13 5.20 5.97
CA TRP A 58 -13.16 5.37 7.04
C TRP A 58 -13.26 6.72 7.76
N ASN A 59 -14.21 7.57 7.37
CA ASN A 59 -14.35 8.95 7.89
C ASN A 59 -14.43 9.02 9.42
N LYS A 60 -14.98 7.99 10.08
CA LYS A 60 -15.15 7.95 11.54
C LYS A 60 -13.86 7.63 12.32
N ILE A 61 -12.81 7.17 11.63
CA ILE A 61 -11.56 6.72 12.24
C ILE A 61 -10.34 7.45 11.68
N LEU A 62 -10.55 8.59 11.02
CA LEU A 62 -9.45 9.38 10.47
C LEU A 62 -8.72 10.10 11.58
N THR A 63 -7.38 10.00 11.57
CA THR A 63 -6.50 10.86 12.36
C THR A 63 -6.51 12.27 11.81
N LYS A 64 -6.45 12.42 10.49
CA LYS A 64 -6.38 13.71 9.81
C LYS A 64 -6.84 13.61 8.35
N SER A 65 -7.32 14.73 7.82
CA SER A 65 -7.59 14.88 6.40
C SER A 65 -7.12 16.26 5.91
N TRP A 66 -6.62 16.30 4.67
CA TRP A 66 -6.15 17.51 4.00
C TRP A 66 -6.84 17.66 2.65
N ASN A 67 -7.04 18.91 2.22
CA ASN A 67 -7.55 19.27 0.90
C ASN A 67 -6.52 20.00 0.02
N LYS A 68 -5.31 20.24 0.54
CA LYS A 68 -4.19 20.86 -0.17
C LYS A 68 -2.93 20.06 0.03
N GLY A 69 -2.07 20.03 -0.96
CA GLY A 69 -0.76 19.41 -0.86
C GLY A 69 0.29 20.16 -1.67
N ASN A 70 1.54 19.75 -1.51
CA ASN A 70 2.62 20.20 -2.38
C ASN A 70 3.62 19.08 -2.70
N VAL A 71 4.39 19.29 -3.76
CA VAL A 71 5.64 18.59 -4.04
C VAL A 71 6.75 19.63 -4.19
N THR A 72 7.90 19.40 -3.56
CA THR A 72 9.10 20.21 -3.78
C THR A 72 10.14 19.36 -4.52
N ALA A 73 10.48 19.75 -5.75
CA ALA A 73 11.46 19.03 -6.57
C ALA A 73 12.12 19.99 -7.55
N LYS A 74 13.38 19.74 -7.94
CA LYS A 74 14.14 20.62 -8.85
C LYS A 74 14.20 22.08 -8.37
N ASN A 75 14.27 22.27 -7.05
CA ASN A 75 14.24 23.58 -6.38
C ASN A 75 12.96 24.40 -6.63
N GLU A 76 11.87 23.74 -7.04
CA GLU A 76 10.56 24.35 -7.24
C GLU A 76 9.53 23.71 -6.31
N ALA A 77 8.65 24.53 -5.75
CA ALA A 77 7.47 24.08 -5.03
C ALA A 77 6.25 24.08 -5.97
N ILE A 78 5.59 22.93 -6.06
CA ILE A 78 4.39 22.69 -6.86
C ILE A 78 3.23 22.46 -5.87
N ASP A 79 2.48 23.52 -5.58
CA ASP A 79 1.26 23.44 -4.77
C ASP A 79 0.08 22.93 -5.60
N PHE A 80 -0.82 22.18 -4.97
CA PHE A 80 -2.05 21.69 -5.59
C PHE A 80 -3.21 21.64 -4.59
N ASN A 81 -4.43 21.87 -5.10
CA ASN A 81 -5.68 21.67 -4.38
C ASN A 81 -6.29 20.33 -4.80
N LEU A 82 -6.83 19.56 -3.85
CA LEU A 82 -7.43 18.26 -4.11
C LEU A 82 -8.88 18.33 -4.60
N ASN A 83 -9.48 19.51 -4.62
CA ASN A 83 -10.87 19.74 -5.06
C ASN A 83 -11.85 18.79 -4.33
N GLN A 84 -12.47 17.85 -5.04
CA GLN A 84 -13.39 16.84 -4.47
C GLN A 84 -12.68 15.73 -3.69
N TYR A 85 -11.39 15.54 -3.93
CA TYR A 85 -10.59 14.56 -3.20
C TYR A 85 -10.15 15.11 -1.84
N ARG A 86 -9.85 14.17 -0.95
CA ARG A 86 -9.17 14.40 0.30
C ARG A 86 -8.02 13.42 0.39
N TYR A 87 -6.89 13.90 0.88
CA TYR A 87 -5.83 13.01 1.37
C TYR A 87 -6.11 12.74 2.83
N LYS A 88 -6.11 11.48 3.24
CA LYS A 88 -6.61 11.01 4.52
C LYS A 88 -5.56 10.17 5.19
N MET A 89 -5.42 10.35 6.49
CA MET A 89 -4.54 9.62 7.37
C MET A 89 -5.39 8.92 8.43
N LEU A 90 -5.09 7.66 8.69
CA LEU A 90 -5.56 6.94 9.87
C LEU A 90 -4.44 6.10 10.47
N ASN A 91 -4.54 5.82 11.76
CA ASN A 91 -3.61 4.93 12.46
C ASN A 91 -3.99 3.47 12.17
N SER A 92 -3.00 2.60 12.00
CA SER A 92 -3.25 1.17 11.76
C SER A 92 -3.98 0.51 12.93
N LEU A 93 -3.78 1.00 14.16
CA LEU A 93 -4.49 0.53 15.34
C LEU A 93 -5.97 0.91 15.31
N ASP A 94 -6.32 2.14 14.93
CA ASP A 94 -7.72 2.59 14.88
C ASP A 94 -8.52 1.79 13.84
N PHE A 95 -7.91 1.44 12.70
CA PHE A 95 -8.53 0.54 11.73
C PHE A 95 -8.71 -0.88 12.26
N TYR A 96 -7.71 -1.41 12.97
CA TYR A 96 -7.79 -2.74 13.57
C TYR A 96 -8.89 -2.82 14.62
N GLU A 97 -8.94 -1.88 15.56
CA GLU A 97 -9.97 -1.83 16.62
C GLU A 97 -11.36 -1.60 16.03
N PHE A 98 -11.48 -0.75 15.01
CA PHE A 98 -12.73 -0.60 14.28
C PHE A 98 -13.20 -1.91 13.67
N ALA A 99 -12.33 -2.65 12.97
CA ALA A 99 -12.70 -3.91 12.36
C ALA A 99 -13.07 -4.97 13.42
N LYS A 100 -12.27 -5.06 14.49
CA LYS A 100 -12.49 -5.98 15.61
C LYS A 100 -13.83 -5.71 16.29
N SER A 101 -14.17 -4.45 16.55
CA SER A 101 -15.47 -4.07 17.15
C SER A 101 -16.69 -4.46 16.31
N LYS A 102 -16.53 -4.61 14.99
CA LYS A 102 -17.59 -5.11 14.11
C LYS A 102 -17.66 -6.63 14.11
N ILE A 103 -16.50 -7.29 14.10
CA ILE A 103 -16.38 -8.74 14.11
C ILE A 103 -16.91 -9.34 15.41
N GLU A 104 -16.66 -8.71 16.56
CA GLU A 104 -17.09 -9.21 17.88
C GLU A 104 -18.62 -9.24 18.05
N LEU A 105 -19.37 -8.54 17.20
CA LEU A 105 -20.83 -8.55 17.21
C LEU A 105 -21.43 -9.73 16.43
N GLU A 106 -20.59 -10.49 15.72
CA GLU A 106 -21.02 -11.43 14.68
C GLU A 106 -20.69 -12.88 15.07
N PRO A 107 -21.67 -13.68 15.49
CA PRO A 107 -21.43 -15.02 16.05
C PRO A 107 -20.88 -16.02 15.02
N ASN A 108 -21.02 -15.74 13.72
CA ASN A 108 -20.53 -16.59 12.66
C ASN A 108 -19.03 -16.38 12.36
N ILE A 109 -18.41 -15.34 12.94
CA ILE A 109 -16.97 -15.07 12.81
C ILE A 109 -16.23 -15.53 14.06
N HIS A 110 -15.23 -16.36 13.86
CA HIS A 110 -14.37 -16.89 14.91
C HIS A 110 -12.96 -16.31 14.73
N TRP A 111 -12.37 -15.82 15.82
CA TRP A 111 -10.99 -15.33 15.81
C TRP A 111 -10.10 -16.29 16.61
N LEU A 112 -9.06 -16.82 15.96
CA LEU A 112 -8.08 -17.70 16.57
C LEU A 112 -6.71 -17.03 16.60
N LYS A 113 -6.16 -16.90 17.81
CA LYS A 113 -4.77 -16.49 18.00
C LYS A 113 -3.86 -17.71 17.85
N ASP A 114 -3.43 -17.98 16.62
CA ASP A 114 -2.50 -19.06 16.30
C ASP A 114 -1.72 -18.74 15.01
N GLU A 115 -0.66 -19.49 14.74
CA GLU A 115 0.14 -19.39 13.53
C GLU A 115 -0.17 -20.54 12.59
N VAL A 116 -0.53 -20.23 11.35
CA VAL A 116 -0.70 -21.25 10.29
C VAL A 116 0.67 -21.69 9.80
N GLU A 117 0.96 -22.98 9.91
CA GLU A 117 2.20 -23.59 9.44
C GLU A 117 2.05 -24.10 8.01
N LYS A 118 0.90 -24.71 7.69
CA LYS A 118 0.69 -25.42 6.42
C LYS A 118 -0.73 -25.30 5.90
N LEU A 119 -0.84 -25.26 4.57
CA LEU A 119 -2.10 -25.35 3.83
C LEU A 119 -1.95 -26.49 2.81
N ASP A 120 -2.88 -27.44 2.82
CA ASP A 120 -2.91 -28.56 1.88
C ASP A 120 -4.26 -28.62 1.18
N GLU A 121 -4.27 -28.51 -0.15
CA GLU A 121 -5.46 -28.80 -0.94
C GLU A 121 -5.69 -30.30 -1.02
N LEU A 122 -6.87 -30.75 -0.62
CA LEU A 122 -7.28 -32.14 -0.60
C LEU A 122 -7.95 -32.53 -1.93
N ALA A 123 -8.05 -33.83 -2.19
CA ALA A 123 -8.67 -34.36 -3.42
C ALA A 123 -10.16 -34.01 -3.57
N ASP A 124 -10.86 -33.70 -2.47
CA ASP A 124 -12.27 -33.28 -2.47
C ASP A 124 -12.44 -31.76 -2.71
N GLY A 125 -11.35 -31.04 -2.97
CA GLY A 125 -11.33 -29.60 -3.22
C GLY A 125 -11.35 -28.72 -1.97
N GLN A 126 -11.41 -29.31 -0.77
CA GLN A 126 -11.24 -28.57 0.48
C GLN A 126 -9.77 -28.31 0.78
N VAL A 127 -9.52 -27.38 1.68
CA VAL A 127 -8.19 -27.06 2.19
C VAL A 127 -8.09 -27.49 3.65
N GLU A 128 -7.08 -28.28 3.96
CA GLU A 128 -6.66 -28.54 5.33
C GLU A 128 -5.71 -27.42 5.79
N VAL A 129 -6.05 -26.78 6.90
CA VAL A 129 -5.28 -25.68 7.50
C VAL A 129 -4.68 -26.17 8.80
N THR A 130 -3.37 -26.38 8.80
CA THR A 130 -2.62 -26.79 10.00
C THR A 130 -2.00 -25.57 10.65
N THR A 131 -2.33 -25.39 11.92
CA THR A 131 -1.76 -24.39 12.83
C THR A 131 -0.86 -25.06 13.85
N LYS A 132 -0.18 -24.28 14.70
CA LYS A 132 0.66 -24.87 15.77
C LYS A 132 -0.13 -25.70 16.77
N THR A 133 -1.41 -25.38 16.99
CA THR A 133 -2.21 -26.04 18.05
C THR A 133 -3.36 -26.89 17.52
N SER A 134 -3.79 -26.68 16.27
CA SER A 134 -5.03 -27.25 15.74
C SER A 134 -5.01 -27.45 14.22
N THR A 135 -5.93 -28.28 13.73
CA THR A 135 -6.18 -28.45 12.29
C THR A 135 -7.65 -28.18 11.97
N PHE A 136 -7.89 -27.50 10.85
CA PHE A 136 -9.21 -27.10 10.36
C PHE A 136 -9.40 -27.51 8.90
N ARG A 137 -10.66 -27.58 8.46
CA ARG A 137 -11.00 -27.66 7.03
C ARG A 137 -11.74 -26.43 6.56
N SER A 138 -11.49 -26.03 5.32
CA SER A 138 -12.21 -24.94 4.65
C SER A 138 -12.55 -25.28 3.21
N GLN A 139 -13.65 -24.76 2.71
CA GLN A 139 -13.90 -24.74 1.26
C GLN A 139 -13.01 -23.71 0.56
N LEU A 140 -12.75 -22.59 1.24
CA LEU A 140 -11.96 -21.50 0.68
C LEU A 140 -11.06 -20.87 1.75
N VAL A 141 -9.79 -20.66 1.42
CA VAL A 141 -8.80 -20.02 2.28
C VAL A 141 -8.28 -18.77 1.62
N PHE A 142 -8.31 -17.63 2.32
CA PHE A 142 -7.66 -16.40 1.92
C PHE A 142 -6.34 -16.25 2.67
N ASP A 143 -5.21 -16.36 1.98
CA ASP A 143 -3.89 -16.42 2.61
C ASP A 143 -3.04 -15.18 2.31
N SER A 144 -2.81 -14.34 3.32
CA SER A 144 -2.01 -13.12 3.18
C SER A 144 -0.50 -13.34 3.32
N ARG A 145 -0.02 -14.56 3.61
CA ARG A 145 1.41 -14.85 3.78
C ARG A 145 2.12 -14.81 2.42
N ILE A 146 3.22 -14.08 2.33
CA ILE A 146 3.99 -13.92 1.08
C ILE A 146 4.65 -15.26 0.72
N THR A 147 4.56 -15.64 -0.56
CA THR A 147 5.18 -16.89 -1.06
C THR A 147 6.70 -16.86 -0.92
N ARG A 148 7.32 -18.01 -0.60
CA ARG A 148 8.77 -18.12 -0.37
C ARG A 148 9.59 -17.77 -1.61
N ASP A 149 9.05 -17.99 -2.80
CA ASP A 149 9.73 -17.70 -4.06
C ASP A 149 9.96 -16.21 -4.30
N PHE A 150 9.15 -15.34 -3.71
CA PHE A 150 9.35 -13.89 -3.77
C PHE A 150 10.69 -13.48 -3.15
N PHE A 151 11.10 -14.15 -2.07
CA PHE A 151 12.33 -13.85 -1.34
C PHE A 151 13.58 -14.49 -1.96
N LYS A 152 13.42 -15.40 -2.92
CA LYS A 152 14.53 -15.97 -3.66
C LYS A 152 14.98 -14.99 -4.76
N PRO A 153 16.26 -15.05 -5.20
CA PRO A 153 16.69 -14.33 -6.39
C PRO A 153 15.74 -14.63 -7.55
N ASN A 154 15.17 -13.58 -8.11
CA ASN A 154 14.21 -13.67 -9.19
C ASN A 154 14.48 -12.55 -10.21
N LYS A 155 13.93 -12.73 -11.41
CA LYS A 155 14.13 -11.85 -12.57
C LYS A 155 13.23 -10.60 -12.58
N TYR A 156 12.27 -10.51 -11.66
CA TYR A 156 11.33 -9.40 -11.61
C TYR A 156 12.01 -8.17 -11.01
N TYR A 157 11.54 -6.99 -11.37
CA TYR A 157 12.02 -5.75 -10.76
C TYR A 157 11.60 -5.73 -9.31
N ASN A 158 12.56 -5.52 -8.41
CA ASN A 158 12.30 -5.45 -6.97
C ASN A 158 12.95 -4.18 -6.43
N ILE A 159 12.11 -3.17 -6.22
CA ILE A 159 12.45 -1.94 -5.51
C ILE A 159 11.70 -1.98 -4.18
N ASN A 160 12.26 -1.33 -3.17
CA ASN A 160 11.62 -1.17 -1.89
C ASN A 160 11.24 0.30 -1.69
N GLN A 161 9.99 0.55 -1.34
CA GLN A 161 9.63 1.75 -0.59
C GLN A 161 9.97 1.51 0.87
N HIS A 162 11.10 2.02 1.32
CA HIS A 162 11.50 1.91 2.70
C HIS A 162 11.70 3.27 3.33
N PHE A 163 11.32 3.38 4.61
CA PHE A 163 11.27 4.66 5.28
C PHE A 163 11.42 4.55 6.79
N LYS A 164 11.75 5.69 7.39
CA LYS A 164 11.65 5.96 8.82
C LYS A 164 10.97 7.32 9.00
N GLY A 165 9.97 7.34 9.86
CA GLY A 165 9.18 8.53 10.18
C GLY A 165 9.26 8.89 11.65
N TRP A 166 9.36 10.18 11.95
CA TRP A 166 9.26 10.73 13.29
C TRP A 166 7.98 11.52 13.42
N PHE A 167 7.15 11.13 14.39
CA PHE A 167 6.13 12.03 14.89
C PHE A 167 6.79 13.01 15.84
N ILE A 168 6.81 14.29 15.48
CA ILE A 168 7.41 15.32 16.32
C ILE A 168 6.37 16.29 16.85
N GLU A 169 6.67 16.88 18.00
CA GLU A 169 5.93 18.00 18.59
C GLU A 169 6.89 19.15 18.85
N THR A 170 6.63 20.29 18.23
CA THR A 170 7.38 21.54 18.42
C THR A 170 6.87 22.29 19.65
N ASP A 171 7.75 23.07 20.27
CA ASP A 171 7.39 23.93 21.41
C ASP A 171 6.59 25.18 21.02
N GLN A 172 6.60 25.54 19.72
CA GLN A 172 5.86 26.66 19.16
C GLN A 172 5.16 26.27 17.84
N PRO A 173 4.05 26.94 17.47
CA PRO A 173 3.39 26.75 16.18
C PRO A 173 4.37 26.93 15.01
N PHE A 174 4.42 25.95 14.12
CA PHE A 174 5.30 25.94 12.95
C PHE A 174 4.64 25.35 11.71
N PHE A 175 3.86 24.27 11.87
CA PHE A 175 3.26 23.58 10.74
C PHE A 175 1.96 24.23 10.27
N ASN A 176 1.65 24.06 8.98
CA ASN A 176 0.34 24.36 8.44
C ASN A 176 -0.51 23.07 8.40
N PRO A 177 -1.50 22.90 9.28
CA PRO A 177 -2.30 21.68 9.37
C PRO A 177 -3.26 21.46 8.19
N ASP A 178 -3.38 22.43 7.26
CA ASP A 178 -4.29 22.33 6.11
C ASP A 178 -3.61 21.78 4.85
N ARG A 179 -2.27 21.67 4.86
CA ARG A 179 -1.48 21.24 3.71
C ARG A 179 -0.47 20.16 4.09
N PHE A 180 -0.50 19.04 3.38
CA PHE A 180 0.55 18.03 3.46
C PHE A 180 1.63 18.24 2.39
N THR A 181 2.77 17.60 2.57
CA THR A 181 3.84 17.55 1.55
C THR A 181 3.96 16.12 1.08
N MET A 182 3.58 15.86 -0.18
CA MET A 182 3.59 14.52 -0.77
C MET A 182 5.02 14.03 -0.99
N MET A 183 5.90 14.89 -1.51
CA MET A 183 7.31 14.59 -1.72
C MET A 183 8.12 15.89 -1.64
N ASP A 184 9.17 15.89 -0.83
CA ASP A 184 10.14 16.98 -0.75
C ASP A 184 11.55 16.47 -1.01
N PHE A 185 12.08 16.77 -2.20
CA PHE A 185 13.41 16.40 -2.67
C PHE A 185 14.49 17.41 -2.28
N SER A 186 14.22 18.34 -1.34
CA SER A 186 15.23 19.31 -0.86
C SER A 186 16.39 18.63 -0.12
N VAL A 187 16.14 17.47 0.47
CA VAL A 187 17.16 16.60 1.08
C VAL A 187 17.10 15.26 0.37
N LYS A 188 18.25 14.78 -0.13
CA LYS A 188 18.37 13.52 -0.88
C LYS A 188 19.67 12.82 -0.57
N ASP A 189 19.64 11.50 -0.67
CA ASP A 189 20.79 10.63 -0.56
C ASP A 189 21.44 10.40 -1.93
N GLY A 190 22.40 11.25 -2.29
CA GLY A 190 23.19 11.13 -3.51
C GLY A 190 22.33 11.03 -4.78
N GLN A 191 22.49 9.92 -5.50
CA GLN A 191 21.81 9.63 -6.77
C GLN A 191 20.55 8.76 -6.58
N SER A 192 20.03 8.65 -5.37
CA SER A 192 18.81 7.88 -5.11
C SER A 192 17.54 8.70 -5.37
N THR A 193 16.44 7.99 -5.64
CA THR A 193 15.08 8.49 -5.47
C THR A 193 14.74 8.41 -3.99
N SER A 194 15.15 9.45 -3.25
CA SER A 194 14.77 9.65 -1.86
C SER A 194 14.18 11.02 -1.67
N PHE A 195 13.25 11.15 -0.72
CA PHE A 195 12.54 12.39 -0.45
C PHE A 195 12.00 12.37 0.98
N THR A 196 11.60 13.55 1.46
CA THR A 196 10.89 13.69 2.73
C THR A 196 9.39 13.84 2.49
N TYR A 197 8.60 13.11 3.25
CA TYR A 197 7.15 13.16 3.28
C TYR A 197 6.71 13.82 4.60
N VAL A 198 5.81 14.80 4.55
CA VAL A 198 5.44 15.59 5.74
C VAL A 198 3.92 15.67 5.88
N LEU A 199 3.43 15.24 7.03
CA LEU A 199 2.00 15.24 7.38
C LEU A 199 1.73 16.06 8.64
N PRO A 200 1.41 17.35 8.50
CA PRO A 200 0.96 18.18 9.61
C PRO A 200 -0.39 17.74 10.19
N ILE A 201 -0.41 17.38 11.47
CA ILE A 201 -1.62 17.00 12.19
C ILE A 201 -2.25 18.23 12.87
N SER A 202 -1.40 19.03 13.51
CA SER A 202 -1.73 20.32 14.12
C SER A 202 -0.69 21.37 13.75
N THR A 203 -0.80 22.58 14.29
CA THR A 203 0.23 23.61 14.12
C THR A 203 1.55 23.26 14.80
N THR A 204 1.56 22.30 15.74
CA THR A 204 2.76 21.88 16.49
C THR A 204 3.15 20.43 16.27
N LYS A 205 2.28 19.60 15.68
CA LYS A 205 2.54 18.16 15.48
C LYS A 205 2.55 17.79 14.01
N ALA A 206 3.54 17.01 13.61
CA ALA A 206 3.62 16.42 12.28
C ALA A 206 4.34 15.07 12.29
N LEU A 207 3.98 14.21 11.34
CA LEU A 207 4.87 13.12 10.90
C LEU A 207 5.83 13.69 9.85
N ILE A 208 7.13 13.43 10.04
CA ILE A 208 8.18 13.72 9.07
C ILE A 208 8.88 12.41 8.76
N GLU A 209 8.77 11.96 7.52
CA GLU A 209 9.25 10.66 7.07
C GLU A 209 10.28 10.81 5.96
N PHE A 210 11.43 10.15 6.10
CA PHE A 210 12.40 10.06 5.03
C PHE A 210 12.26 8.73 4.31
N THR A 211 11.96 8.80 3.02
CA THR A 211 11.52 7.68 2.19
C THR A 211 12.48 7.47 1.04
N TYR A 212 12.74 6.21 0.71
CA TYR A 212 13.53 5.78 -0.43
C TYR A 212 12.70 4.89 -1.34
N PHE A 213 12.93 5.01 -2.66
CA PHE A 213 12.58 4.00 -3.65
C PHE A 213 13.86 3.40 -4.20
N THR A 214 14.47 2.47 -3.45
CA THR A 214 15.74 1.82 -3.84
C THR A 214 15.69 0.30 -3.68
N PRO A 215 16.51 -0.46 -4.42
CA PRO A 215 16.52 -1.93 -4.33
C PRO A 215 16.88 -2.46 -2.93
N HIS A 216 17.75 -1.74 -2.21
CA HIS A 216 18.26 -2.16 -0.91
C HIS A 216 17.98 -1.11 0.15
N ARG A 217 17.65 -1.56 1.38
CA ARG A 217 17.49 -0.69 2.53
C ARG A 217 18.85 -0.17 3.01
N VAL A 218 18.85 1.07 3.49
CA VAL A 218 19.98 1.64 4.23
C VAL A 218 19.90 1.28 5.72
N SER A 219 21.02 1.42 6.45
CA SER A 219 21.04 1.24 7.90
C SER A 219 20.23 2.31 8.63
N ASP A 220 19.75 2.00 9.83
CA ASP A 220 18.85 2.87 10.61
C ASP A 220 19.41 4.29 10.83
N HIS A 221 20.71 4.42 11.13
CA HIS A 221 21.33 5.72 11.39
C HIS A 221 21.34 6.66 10.18
N ILE A 222 21.28 6.12 8.96
CA ILE A 222 21.26 6.92 7.73
C ILE A 222 19.94 7.71 7.65
N TYR A 223 18.81 7.09 8.02
CA TYR A 223 17.54 7.82 8.07
C TYR A 223 17.60 8.93 9.11
N ASP A 224 18.17 8.67 10.29
CA ASP A 224 18.29 9.69 11.35
C ASP A 224 19.13 10.88 10.90
N GLN A 225 20.20 10.63 10.15
CA GLN A 225 21.00 11.69 9.55
C GLN A 225 20.17 12.55 8.58
N PHE A 226 19.42 11.93 7.66
CA PHE A 226 18.62 12.67 6.68
C PHE A 226 17.43 13.39 7.29
N LEU A 227 16.76 12.79 8.27
CA LEU A 227 15.71 13.44 9.05
C LEU A 227 16.27 14.68 9.76
N ASN A 228 17.36 14.55 10.52
CA ASN A 228 18.01 15.69 11.18
C ASN A 228 18.41 16.79 10.18
N ASN A 229 18.98 16.43 9.02
CA ASN A 229 19.32 17.38 7.97
C ASN A 229 18.09 18.12 7.45
N TYR A 230 16.97 17.41 7.26
CA TYR A 230 15.71 18.01 6.84
C TYR A 230 15.16 18.97 7.88
N LEU A 231 15.13 18.58 9.17
CA LEU A 231 14.68 19.45 10.26
C LEU A 231 15.51 20.74 10.33
N LYS A 232 16.84 20.61 10.21
CA LYS A 232 17.77 21.76 10.17
C LYS A 232 17.54 22.65 8.94
N LEU A 233 17.39 22.05 7.76
CA LEU A 233 17.15 22.78 6.51
C LEU A 233 15.85 23.59 6.58
N LYS A 234 14.77 22.99 7.08
CA LYS A 234 13.47 23.65 7.26
C LYS A 234 13.42 24.59 8.46
N LYS A 235 14.50 24.66 9.26
CA LYS A 235 14.58 25.46 10.50
C LYS A 235 13.43 25.15 11.45
N ILE A 236 13.11 23.86 11.60
CA ILE A 236 12.10 23.41 12.56
C ILE A 236 12.56 23.80 13.97
N PRO A 237 11.70 24.42 14.78
CA PRO A 237 12.06 24.87 16.13
C PRO A 237 12.36 23.68 17.04
N LYS A 238 12.65 23.99 18.31
CA LYS A 238 12.88 22.96 19.31
C LYS A 238 11.67 22.03 19.38
N HIS A 239 11.94 20.74 19.35
CA HIS A 239 10.91 19.72 19.29
C HIS A 239 11.33 18.49 20.08
N LYS A 240 10.36 17.61 20.32
CA LYS A 240 10.58 16.25 20.82
C LYS A 240 10.03 15.25 19.80
N ILE A 241 10.67 14.09 19.70
CA ILE A 241 10.13 12.94 18.96
C ILE A 241 9.18 12.21 19.90
N LEU A 242 7.90 12.14 19.52
CA LEU A 242 6.84 11.46 20.28
C LEU A 242 6.84 9.96 20.02
N SER A 243 7.04 9.57 18.77
CA SER A 243 7.10 8.18 18.33
C SER A 243 7.83 8.07 17.00
N VAL A 244 8.23 6.85 16.66
CA VAL A 244 8.93 6.51 15.43
C VAL A 244 8.15 5.41 14.72
N GLU A 245 7.99 5.53 13.41
CA GLU A 245 7.49 4.44 12.56
C GLU A 245 8.50 4.07 11.49
N GLN A 246 8.45 2.82 11.04
CA GLN A 246 9.30 2.32 9.96
C GLN A 246 8.53 1.37 9.07
N GLY A 247 8.86 1.41 7.78
CA GLY A 247 8.23 0.57 6.79
C GLY A 247 9.21 0.03 5.77
N ASN A 248 8.82 -1.09 5.18
CA ASN A 248 9.38 -1.62 3.96
C ASN A 248 8.25 -2.22 3.13
N ILE A 249 7.95 -1.61 2.00
CA ILE A 249 6.86 -1.99 1.10
C ILE A 249 7.49 -2.41 -0.22
N PRO A 250 7.29 -3.66 -0.67
CA PRO A 250 7.83 -4.10 -1.95
C PRO A 250 7.11 -3.42 -3.12
N MET A 251 7.89 -2.86 -4.02
CA MET A 251 7.49 -2.29 -5.31
C MET A 251 8.01 -3.22 -6.40
N THR A 252 7.14 -4.09 -6.90
CA THR A 252 7.55 -5.21 -7.75
C THR A 252 6.50 -5.61 -8.77
N ASN A 253 6.95 -6.16 -9.90
CA ASN A 253 6.09 -6.82 -10.88
C ASN A 253 6.09 -8.35 -10.73
N PHE A 254 6.44 -8.86 -9.54
CA PHE A 254 6.35 -10.27 -9.20
C PHE A 254 4.91 -10.78 -9.35
N PRO A 255 4.67 -11.94 -10.02
CA PRO A 255 3.35 -12.43 -10.37
C PRO A 255 2.70 -13.16 -9.18
N PHE A 256 2.35 -12.40 -8.14
CA PHE A 256 1.72 -12.93 -6.92
C PHE A 256 0.42 -13.69 -7.19
N ASP A 257 -0.30 -13.32 -8.24
CA ASP A 257 -1.56 -13.94 -8.66
C ASP A 257 -1.41 -15.42 -9.05
N GLN A 258 -0.25 -15.83 -9.56
CA GLN A 258 0.04 -17.21 -9.96
C GLN A 258 0.11 -18.18 -8.77
N TYR A 259 0.15 -17.66 -7.54
CA TYR A 259 0.17 -18.45 -6.31
C TYR A 259 -1.22 -18.67 -5.70
N SER A 260 -2.28 -18.19 -6.37
CA SER A 260 -3.66 -18.54 -6.01
C SER A 260 -4.11 -19.79 -6.76
N THR A 261 -4.87 -20.63 -6.09
CA THR A 261 -5.54 -21.81 -6.64
C THR A 261 -7.06 -21.60 -6.64
N THR A 262 -7.84 -22.65 -6.88
CA THR A 262 -9.31 -22.55 -6.80
C THR A 262 -9.78 -22.40 -5.34
N SER A 263 -9.09 -23.05 -4.39
CA SER A 263 -9.51 -23.10 -2.98
C SER A 263 -8.59 -22.31 -2.04
N ILE A 264 -7.43 -21.83 -2.51
CA ILE A 264 -6.52 -20.94 -1.77
C ILE A 264 -6.30 -19.66 -2.58
N ILE A 265 -6.81 -18.55 -2.08
CA ILE A 265 -6.71 -17.23 -2.73
C ILE A 265 -5.70 -16.38 -1.98
N LYS A 266 -4.67 -15.90 -2.67
CA LYS A 266 -3.69 -15.00 -2.06
C LYS A 266 -4.27 -13.58 -1.98
N ILE A 267 -4.07 -12.94 -0.83
CA ILE A 267 -4.59 -11.58 -0.55
C ILE A 267 -3.49 -10.65 -0.05
N GLY A 268 -3.75 -9.33 -0.07
CA GLY A 268 -2.78 -8.32 0.35
C GLY A 268 -1.53 -8.33 -0.52
N THR A 269 -0.35 -8.10 0.07
CA THR A 269 0.92 -8.16 -0.66
C THR A 269 1.11 -9.50 -1.36
N ALA A 270 0.74 -10.61 -0.70
CA ALA A 270 0.84 -11.94 -1.28
C ALA A 270 -0.10 -12.18 -2.47
N GLY A 271 -1.16 -11.37 -2.60
CA GLY A 271 -2.08 -11.36 -3.73
C GLY A 271 -1.82 -10.23 -4.73
N GLY A 272 -0.71 -9.49 -4.61
CA GLY A 272 -0.38 -8.39 -5.51
C GLY A 272 -1.24 -7.14 -5.32
N TRP A 273 -1.84 -6.92 -4.13
CA TRP A 273 -2.73 -5.77 -3.89
C TRP A 273 -1.99 -4.47 -3.59
N VAL A 274 -0.68 -4.52 -3.44
CA VAL A 274 0.19 -3.34 -3.29
C VAL A 274 0.45 -2.76 -4.68
N LYS A 275 0.20 -1.46 -4.86
CA LYS A 275 0.48 -0.79 -6.13
C LYS A 275 1.97 -0.83 -6.43
N ALA A 276 2.36 -1.52 -7.50
CA ALA A 276 3.76 -1.82 -7.79
C ALA A 276 4.63 -0.56 -7.99
N SER A 277 4.06 0.54 -8.49
CA SER A 277 4.79 1.80 -8.71
C SER A 277 4.86 2.76 -7.53
N THR A 278 4.05 2.57 -6.49
CA THR A 278 3.92 3.58 -5.41
C THR A 278 3.75 3.02 -4.00
N GLY A 279 3.62 1.70 -3.82
CA GLY A 279 3.46 1.06 -2.51
C GLY A 279 2.09 1.25 -1.86
N TYR A 280 1.18 2.02 -2.46
CA TYR A 280 -0.17 2.20 -1.90
C TYR A 280 -0.97 0.89 -1.91
N ALA A 281 -1.55 0.54 -0.76
CA ALA A 281 -2.22 -0.74 -0.58
C ALA A 281 -3.60 -0.63 0.09
N PHE A 282 -3.85 0.38 0.92
CA PHE A 282 -5.05 0.42 1.77
C PHE A 282 -6.36 0.43 0.94
N LYS A 283 -6.54 1.42 0.06
CA LYS A 283 -7.72 1.48 -0.83
C LYS A 283 -7.72 0.35 -1.87
N ASN A 284 -6.58 -0.20 -2.26
CA ASN A 284 -6.53 -1.38 -3.12
C ASN A 284 -7.10 -2.60 -2.38
N CYS A 285 -6.71 -2.82 -1.12
CA CYS A 285 -7.25 -3.90 -0.29
C CYS A 285 -8.77 -3.81 -0.16
N GLU A 286 -9.30 -2.59 0.05
CA GLU A 286 -10.73 -2.36 0.07
C GLU A 286 -11.42 -2.75 -1.25
N ARG A 287 -10.91 -2.28 -2.40
CA ARG A 287 -11.49 -2.60 -3.72
C ARG A 287 -11.42 -4.09 -4.05
N GLN A 288 -10.30 -4.73 -3.73
CA GLN A 288 -10.07 -6.15 -3.98
C GLN A 288 -10.96 -7.02 -3.09
N ALA A 289 -11.11 -6.65 -1.82
CA ALA A 289 -12.06 -7.28 -0.91
C ALA A 289 -13.50 -7.20 -1.44
N GLU A 290 -13.94 -6.01 -1.87
CA GLU A 290 -15.28 -5.82 -2.44
C GLU A 290 -15.46 -6.56 -3.77
N HIS A 291 -14.41 -6.71 -4.56
CA HIS A 291 -14.44 -7.54 -5.76
C HIS A 291 -14.63 -9.02 -5.43
N ILE A 292 -13.82 -9.58 -4.54
CA ILE A 292 -13.93 -10.99 -4.09
C ILE A 292 -15.33 -11.27 -3.56
N VAL A 293 -15.85 -10.43 -2.67
CA VAL A 293 -17.18 -10.63 -2.07
C VAL A 293 -18.28 -10.61 -3.13
N ARG A 294 -18.20 -9.71 -4.12
CA ARG A 294 -19.15 -9.73 -5.26
C ARG A 294 -19.07 -11.02 -6.07
N GLN A 295 -17.87 -11.54 -6.31
CA GLN A 295 -17.71 -12.80 -7.04
C GLN A 295 -18.30 -13.98 -6.26
N LEU A 296 -18.07 -14.03 -4.95
CA LEU A 296 -18.65 -15.05 -4.06
C LEU A 296 -20.18 -15.04 -4.09
N LEU A 297 -20.80 -13.87 -3.95
CA LEU A 297 -22.27 -13.73 -3.98
C LEU A 297 -22.88 -14.17 -5.32
N ASN A 298 -22.14 -14.00 -6.41
CA ASN A 298 -22.57 -14.38 -7.75
C ASN A 298 -22.18 -15.81 -8.14
N GLY A 299 -21.58 -16.60 -7.23
CA GLY A 299 -21.09 -17.94 -7.52
C GLY A 299 -19.99 -17.98 -8.61
N GLN A 300 -19.26 -16.88 -8.78
CA GLN A 300 -18.24 -16.74 -9.82
C GLN A 300 -16.90 -17.34 -9.36
N LYS A 301 -16.11 -17.80 -10.32
CA LYS A 301 -14.71 -18.15 -10.07
C LYS A 301 -13.97 -16.91 -9.57
N LEU A 302 -13.26 -17.05 -8.46
CA LEU A 302 -12.50 -15.95 -7.89
C LEU A 302 -11.30 -15.61 -8.76
N THR A 303 -11.16 -14.32 -9.02
CA THR A 303 -10.03 -13.76 -9.74
C THR A 303 -9.52 -12.56 -8.98
N THR A 304 -8.26 -12.59 -8.59
CA THR A 304 -7.62 -11.47 -7.86
C THR A 304 -6.88 -10.52 -8.78
N ASN A 305 -6.56 -10.94 -10.01
CA ASN A 305 -5.81 -10.13 -10.96
C ASN A 305 -6.70 -9.60 -12.08
N PHE A 306 -6.63 -8.29 -12.30
CA PHE A 306 -7.14 -7.66 -13.51
C PHE A 306 -5.98 -7.54 -14.50
N PRO A 307 -6.06 -8.11 -15.71
CA PRO A 307 -5.14 -7.77 -16.78
C PRO A 307 -5.39 -6.31 -17.16
N THR A 308 -4.63 -5.40 -16.57
CA THR A 308 -4.77 -3.96 -16.83
C THR A 308 -3.57 -3.41 -17.59
N LYS A 309 -3.81 -2.32 -18.31
CA LYS A 309 -2.76 -1.46 -18.87
C LYS A 309 -1.77 -0.97 -17.79
N TYR A 310 -2.18 -0.89 -16.53
CA TYR A 310 -1.33 -0.40 -15.43
C TYR A 310 -0.17 -1.34 -15.10
N ASN A 311 -0.32 -2.65 -15.33
CA ASN A 311 0.80 -3.59 -15.19
C ASN A 311 1.98 -3.22 -16.12
N HIS A 312 1.68 -2.71 -17.32
CA HIS A 312 2.72 -2.24 -18.25
C HIS A 312 3.36 -0.93 -17.78
N TYR A 313 2.55 0.02 -17.30
CA TYR A 313 3.06 1.29 -16.78
C TYR A 313 3.91 1.08 -15.54
N ASP A 314 3.50 0.20 -14.63
CA ASP A 314 4.24 -0.13 -13.42
C ASP A 314 5.55 -0.80 -13.72
N LYS A 315 5.56 -1.76 -14.65
CA LYS A 315 6.80 -2.40 -15.09
C LYS A 315 7.78 -1.39 -15.68
N LEU A 316 7.30 -0.45 -16.49
CA LEU A 316 8.12 0.61 -17.07
C LEU A 316 8.68 1.56 -16.00
N PHE A 317 7.83 1.94 -15.05
CA PHE A 317 8.22 2.76 -13.90
C PHE A 317 9.31 2.07 -13.05
N LEU A 318 9.11 0.79 -12.73
CA LEU A 318 10.06 -0.03 -12.00
C LEU A 318 11.37 -0.23 -12.76
N ASP A 319 11.32 -0.41 -14.08
CA ASP A 319 12.52 -0.52 -14.92
C ASP A 319 13.36 0.77 -14.88
N VAL A 320 12.71 1.93 -14.97
CA VAL A 320 13.36 3.24 -14.87
C VAL A 320 14.00 3.42 -13.50
N LEU A 321 13.26 3.18 -12.41
CA LEU A 321 13.81 3.36 -11.06
C LEU A 321 14.89 2.33 -10.73
N SER A 322 14.80 1.11 -11.28
CA SER A 322 15.80 0.06 -11.05
C SER A 322 17.13 0.36 -11.74
N ASN A 323 17.09 0.89 -12.96
CA ASN A 323 18.30 1.12 -13.77
C ASN A 323 18.81 2.56 -13.73
N GLN A 324 17.95 3.54 -13.41
CA GLN A 324 18.24 4.97 -13.46
C GLN A 324 17.59 5.69 -12.27
N ASN A 325 17.91 5.24 -11.06
CA ASN A 325 17.30 5.72 -9.82
C ASN A 325 17.46 7.25 -9.60
N SER A 326 18.51 7.87 -10.12
CA SER A 326 18.69 9.34 -10.05
C SER A 326 17.64 10.13 -10.83
N PHE A 327 16.97 9.49 -11.77
CA PHE A 327 15.93 10.11 -12.58
C PHE A 327 14.61 10.30 -11.82
N GLY A 328 14.40 9.61 -10.69
CA GLY A 328 13.10 9.62 -10.00
C GLY A 328 12.62 11.01 -9.57
N GLU A 329 13.51 11.89 -9.09
CA GLU A 329 13.11 13.29 -8.81
C GLU A 329 12.56 13.97 -10.07
N THR A 330 13.24 13.83 -11.21
CA THR A 330 12.80 14.42 -12.48
C THR A 330 11.46 13.83 -12.93
N LEU A 331 11.29 12.53 -12.74
CA LEU A 331 10.06 11.79 -13.06
C LEU A 331 8.88 12.34 -12.24
N PHE A 332 9.01 12.42 -10.91
CA PHE A 332 7.96 12.95 -10.04
C PHE A 332 7.71 14.44 -10.27
N TYR A 333 8.77 15.24 -10.42
CA TYR A 333 8.65 16.65 -10.78
C TYR A 333 7.78 16.83 -12.03
N LYS A 334 8.11 16.13 -13.12
CA LYS A 334 7.34 16.19 -14.37
C LYS A 334 5.90 15.72 -14.19
N MET A 335 5.67 14.66 -13.41
CA MET A 335 4.35 14.12 -13.13
C MET A 335 3.45 15.18 -12.48
N TYR A 336 3.90 15.78 -11.37
CA TYR A 336 3.12 16.76 -10.61
C TYR A 336 3.05 18.13 -11.28
N LYS A 337 4.10 18.56 -12.00
CA LYS A 337 4.15 19.88 -12.66
C LYS A 337 3.18 20.00 -13.83
N HIS A 338 3.00 18.94 -14.60
CA HIS A 338 2.29 18.98 -15.89
C HIS A 338 0.95 18.25 -15.90
N ASN A 339 0.52 17.68 -14.77
CA ASN A 339 -0.76 16.98 -14.68
C ASN A 339 -1.57 17.50 -13.50
N LYS A 340 -2.90 17.50 -13.65
CA LYS A 340 -3.82 17.77 -12.55
C LYS A 340 -3.71 16.65 -11.50
N ILE A 341 -3.84 17.00 -10.22
CA ILE A 341 -3.70 16.03 -9.13
C ILE A 341 -4.75 14.93 -9.20
N GLU A 342 -5.97 15.23 -9.65
CA GLU A 342 -7.05 14.27 -9.81
C GLU A 342 -6.74 13.22 -10.88
N THR A 343 -6.05 13.64 -11.95
CA THR A 343 -5.58 12.74 -13.00
C THR A 343 -4.48 11.82 -12.46
N ILE A 344 -3.54 12.35 -11.68
CA ILE A 344 -2.51 11.54 -11.00
C ILE A 344 -3.17 10.53 -10.05
N PHE A 345 -4.10 10.97 -9.20
CA PHE A 345 -4.78 10.09 -8.24
C PHE A 345 -5.57 8.99 -8.94
N ARG A 346 -6.33 9.30 -9.99
CA ARG A 346 -7.00 8.29 -10.81
C ARG A 346 -6.01 7.32 -11.45
N PHE A 347 -4.89 7.80 -11.95
CA PHE A 347 -3.85 6.94 -12.53
C PHE A 347 -3.25 5.98 -11.50
N LEU A 348 -2.92 6.49 -10.31
CA LEU A 348 -2.39 5.68 -9.21
C LEU A 348 -3.42 4.69 -8.64
N ASP A 349 -4.71 5.03 -8.69
CA ASP A 349 -5.83 4.14 -8.32
C ASP A 349 -6.25 3.17 -9.42
N GLU A 350 -5.62 3.20 -10.59
CA GLU A 350 -5.96 2.37 -11.76
C GLU A 350 -7.36 2.67 -12.34
N LYS A 351 -7.76 3.95 -12.30
CA LYS A 351 -9.08 4.45 -12.74
C LYS A 351 -9.01 5.54 -13.81
N SER A 352 -7.82 5.88 -14.30
CA SER A 352 -7.63 6.86 -15.37
C SER A 352 -8.10 6.35 -16.73
N THR A 353 -8.56 7.27 -17.56
CA THR A 353 -8.87 7.03 -18.97
C THR A 353 -7.58 6.92 -19.80
N PHE A 354 -7.64 6.38 -21.01
CA PHE A 354 -6.47 6.31 -21.91
C PHE A 354 -5.89 7.70 -22.25
N ILE A 355 -6.74 8.73 -22.34
CA ILE A 355 -6.30 10.10 -22.62
C ILE A 355 -5.50 10.67 -21.44
N GLU A 356 -5.95 10.39 -20.23
CA GLU A 356 -5.24 10.76 -19.00
C GLU A 356 -3.92 10.00 -18.85
N ASP A 357 -3.89 8.71 -19.20
CA ASP A 357 -2.63 7.95 -19.21
C ASP A 357 -1.65 8.57 -20.19
N LEU A 358 -2.12 8.93 -21.40
CA LEU A 358 -1.27 9.56 -22.40
C LEU A 358 -0.73 10.91 -21.92
N SER A 359 -1.54 11.72 -21.20
CA SER A 359 -1.04 12.99 -20.65
C SER A 359 0.06 12.76 -19.61
N ILE A 360 -0.09 11.76 -18.75
CA ILE A 360 0.95 11.41 -17.77
C ILE A 360 2.18 10.88 -18.50
N VAL A 361 2.03 9.82 -19.30
CA VAL A 361 3.13 9.13 -19.96
C VAL A 361 3.90 10.04 -20.93
N SER A 362 3.22 10.86 -21.72
CA SER A 362 3.87 11.81 -22.64
C SER A 362 4.74 12.83 -21.90
N ASN A 363 4.25 13.37 -20.79
CA ASN A 363 5.01 14.30 -19.94
C ASN A 363 6.22 13.65 -19.28
N LEU A 364 6.16 12.35 -18.98
CA LEU A 364 7.27 11.56 -18.44
C LEU A 364 8.28 11.11 -19.51
N THR A 365 7.90 11.23 -20.79
CA THR A 365 8.75 10.82 -21.90
C THR A 365 10.09 11.56 -21.84
N SER A 366 11.14 10.76 -21.78
CA SER A 366 12.52 11.18 -21.58
C SER A 366 13.42 10.07 -22.15
N THR A 367 14.68 10.36 -22.45
CA THR A 367 15.61 9.34 -22.97
C THR A 367 15.63 8.04 -22.13
N PRO A 368 15.63 8.09 -20.77
CA PRO A 368 15.48 6.89 -19.93
C PRO A 368 14.19 6.10 -20.21
N PHE A 369 13.06 6.81 -20.28
CA PHE A 369 11.74 6.22 -20.48
C PHE A 369 11.58 5.66 -21.89
N ILE A 370 12.08 6.35 -22.93
CA ILE A 370 12.10 5.88 -24.32
C ILE A 370 12.95 4.61 -24.46
N LYS A 371 14.14 4.57 -23.83
CA LYS A 371 15.00 3.38 -23.85
C LYS A 371 14.31 2.18 -23.20
N ALA A 372 13.71 2.38 -22.03
CA ALA A 372 12.95 1.34 -21.36
C ALA A 372 11.75 0.90 -22.23
N PHE A 373 10.93 1.83 -22.72
CA PHE A 373 9.80 1.55 -23.59
C PHE A 373 10.17 0.79 -24.87
N GLY A 374 11.25 1.20 -25.55
CA GLY A 374 11.79 0.50 -26.72
C GLY A 374 12.24 -0.93 -26.40
N LYS A 375 12.89 -1.15 -25.25
CA LYS A 375 13.23 -2.50 -24.75
C LYS A 375 11.97 -3.35 -24.52
N HIS A 376 10.91 -2.78 -23.94
CA HIS A 376 9.64 -3.48 -23.74
C HIS A 376 8.95 -3.81 -25.08
N ILE A 377 8.93 -2.89 -26.05
CA ILE A 377 8.36 -3.14 -27.40
C ILE A 377 9.12 -4.24 -28.14
N LEU A 378 10.45 -4.18 -28.20
CA LEU A 378 11.28 -5.17 -28.91
C LEU A 378 11.13 -6.59 -28.33
N SER A 379 10.74 -6.69 -27.07
CA SER A 379 10.43 -7.97 -26.43
C SER A 379 8.99 -8.45 -26.62
N GLY A 380 8.15 -7.71 -27.35
CA GLY A 380 6.71 -7.96 -27.46
C GLY A 380 5.96 -7.79 -26.13
N PHE A 381 6.42 -6.87 -25.27
CA PHE A 381 6.02 -6.73 -23.86
C PHE A 381 6.31 -7.97 -22.99
N LYS A 382 7.00 -8.98 -23.55
CA LYS A 382 7.34 -10.25 -22.88
C LYS A 382 8.66 -10.20 -22.11
N VAL A 383 9.34 -9.05 -21.92
CA VAL A 383 10.54 -9.00 -21.04
C VAL A 383 10.17 -9.65 -19.72
N ARG A 384 10.83 -10.77 -19.45
CA ARG A 384 10.48 -11.73 -18.42
C ARG A 384 10.87 -11.26 -17.03
#